data_AF-A0A2N3YGK6-F1
#
_entry.id   AF-A0A2N3YGK6-F1
#
_cell.length_a   1.000
_cell.length_b   1.000
_cell.length_c   1.000
_cell.angle_alpha   90.00
_cell.angle_beta   90.00
_cell.angle_gamma   90.00
#
_symmetry.space_group_name_H-M   'P 1'
#
loop_
_entity.id
_entity.type
_entity.pdbx_description
1 polymer ?
#
loop_
_entity_poly.entity_id
_entity_poly.type
_entity_poly.pdbx_seq_one_letter_code
_entity_poly.pdbx_strand_id
1 'polypeptide(L)'
;MNRAGQRWQDLPAQGRAALVGVAALDVGLRAWALADLRTRPAGEVAGPKAAWAAALGVVSSAGVLPAVYLLWGRRSGRHLLPLD
;
A
#
# COMPACT_ATOMS: atom_id res chain seq x y z
N MET A 1 5.49 24.06 -26.81
CA MET A 1 6.31 23.73 -25.63
C MET A 1 6.32 22.21 -25.48
N ASN A 2 7.38 21.52 -25.91
CA ASN A 2 7.48 20.08 -25.74
C ASN A 2 7.80 19.79 -24.28
N ARG A 3 6.87 19.21 -23.52
CA ARG A 3 7.20 18.58 -22.24
C ARG A 3 7.97 17.30 -22.53
N ALA A 4 9.25 17.42 -22.86
CA ALA A 4 10.14 16.27 -22.80
C ALA A 4 10.32 15.94 -21.32
N GLY A 5 9.66 14.88 -20.84
CA GLY A 5 10.00 14.31 -19.54
C GLY A 5 11.50 14.01 -19.52
N GLN A 6 12.18 14.29 -18.42
CA GLN A 6 13.60 13.96 -18.28
C GLN A 6 13.79 12.47 -18.62
N ARG A 7 14.74 12.18 -19.52
CA ARG A 7 15.02 10.79 -19.85
C ARG A 7 15.68 10.15 -18.64
N TRP A 8 15.45 8.86 -18.46
CA TRP A 8 16.01 8.10 -17.34
C TRP A 8 17.54 8.23 -17.22
N GLN A 9 18.22 8.31 -18.36
CA GLN A 9 19.67 8.51 -18.45
C GLN A 9 20.14 9.93 -18.08
N ASP A 10 19.23 10.91 -18.07
CA ASP A 10 19.51 12.30 -17.70
C ASP A 10 19.34 12.54 -16.19
N LEU A 11 18.86 11.54 -15.44
CA LEU A 11 18.72 11.63 -13.99
C LEU A 11 20.07 11.47 -13.28
N PRO A 12 20.35 12.28 -12.25
CA PRO A 12 21.49 12.03 -11.38
C PRO A 12 21.35 10.67 -10.72
N ALA A 13 22.48 9.99 -10.47
CA ALA A 13 22.50 8.64 -9.89
C ALA A 13 21.67 8.52 -8.60
N GLN A 14 21.68 9.56 -7.76
CA GLN A 14 20.90 9.65 -6.53
C GLN A 14 19.39 9.66 -6.80
N GLY A 15 18.93 10.41 -7.81
CA GLY A 15 17.52 10.46 -8.20
C GLY A 15 17.04 9.11 -8.76
N ARG A 16 17.87 8.48 -9.59
CA ARG A 16 17.59 7.13 -10.11
C ARG A 16 17.50 6.10 -8.98
N ALA A 17 18.44 6.13 -8.03
CA ALA A 17 18.43 5.25 -6.86
C ALA A 17 17.20 5.49 -5.98
N ALA A 18 16.81 6.75 -5.75
CA ALA A 18 15.62 7.09 -4.98
C ALA A 18 14.34 6.54 -5.64
N LEU A 19 14.18 6.68 -6.96
CA LEU A 19 13.04 6.15 -7.68
C LEU A 19 12.95 4.62 -7.57
N VAL A 20 14.08 3.92 -7.75
CA VAL A 20 14.14 2.46 -7.58
C VAL A 20 13.82 2.06 -6.14
N GLY A 21 14.35 2.77 -5.16
CA GLY A 21 14.10 2.51 -3.74
C GLY A 21 12.63 2.67 -3.37
N VAL A 22 11.99 3.76 -3.80
CA VAL A 22 10.55 3.99 -3.57
C VAL A 22 9.70 2.91 -4.25
N ALA A 23 10.04 2.53 -5.49
CA ALA A 23 9.33 1.47 -6.19
C ALA A 23 9.45 0.11 -5.48
N ALA A 24 10.65 -0.23 -5.00
CA ALA A 24 10.90 -1.47 -4.26
C ALA A 24 10.13 -1.50 -2.93
N LEU A 25 10.10 -0.37 -2.21
CA LEU A 25 9.31 -0.23 -0.98
C LEU A 25 7.80 -0.39 -1.25
N ASP A 26 7.26 0.25 -2.29
CA ASP A 26 5.84 0.13 -2.64
C ASP A 26 5.47 -1.32 -2.98
N VAL A 27 6.25 -1.97 -3.84
CA VAL A 27 6.01 -3.37 -4.22
C VAL A 27 6.09 -4.30 -3.01
N GLY A 28 7.11 -4.15 -2.16
CA GLY A 28 7.28 -4.96 -0.95
C GLY A 28 6.13 -4.78 0.04
N LEU A 29 5.77 -3.54 0.36
CA LEU A 29 4.65 -3.25 1.25
C LEU A 29 3.33 -3.76 0.69
N ARG A 30 3.09 -3.60 -0.63
CA ARG A 30 1.88 -4.08 -1.30
C ARG A 30 1.76 -5.60 -1.24
N ALA A 31 2.86 -6.32 -1.51
CA ALA A 31 2.90 -7.77 -1.41
C ALA A 31 2.59 -8.24 0.03
N TRP A 32 3.19 -7.59 1.04
CA TRP A 32 2.92 -7.90 2.44
C TRP A 32 1.47 -7.62 2.83
N ALA A 33 0.94 -6.45 2.47
CA ALA A 33 -0.45 -6.07 2.72
C ALA A 33 -1.44 -7.06 2.11
N LEU A 34 -1.22 -7.49 0.86
CA LEU A 34 -2.07 -8.49 0.21
C LEU A 34 -1.95 -9.88 0.86
N ALA A 35 -0.75 -10.28 1.29
CA ALA A 35 -0.56 -11.54 2.00
C ALA A 35 -1.27 -11.53 3.37
N ASP A 36 -1.12 -10.46 4.16
CA ASP A 36 -1.84 -10.27 5.43
C ASP A 36 -3.36 -10.24 5.22
N LEU A 37 -3.85 -9.48 4.23
CA LEU A 37 -5.27 -9.40 3.93
C LEU A 37 -5.86 -10.76 3.55
N ARG A 38 -5.16 -11.58 2.76
CA ARG A 38 -5.64 -12.90 2.35
C ARG A 38 -5.96 -13.80 3.54
N THR A 39 -5.05 -13.89 4.51
CA THR A 39 -5.18 -14.79 5.67
C THR A 39 -6.05 -14.23 6.79
N ARG A 40 -6.25 -12.91 6.84
CA ARG A 40 -7.00 -12.25 7.92
C ARG A 40 -8.53 -12.44 7.80
N PRO A 41 -9.23 -12.81 8.89
CA PRO A 41 -10.71 -12.85 8.91
C PRO A 41 -11.33 -11.49 8.60
N ALA A 42 -12.50 -11.47 7.97
CA ALA A 42 -13.15 -10.21 7.55
C ALA A 42 -13.51 -9.28 8.72
N GLY A 43 -13.86 -9.83 9.89
CA GLY A 43 -14.16 -9.04 11.10
C GLY A 43 -12.95 -8.35 11.73
N GLU A 44 -11.73 -8.74 11.35
CA GLU A 44 -10.49 -8.11 11.81
C GLU A 44 -9.97 -7.02 10.87
N VAL A 45 -10.68 -6.77 9.77
CA VAL A 45 -10.34 -5.73 8.80
C VAL A 45 -11.28 -4.55 9.01
N ALA A 46 -10.73 -3.35 9.14
CA ALA A 46 -11.51 -2.12 9.21
C ALA A 46 -12.15 -1.83 7.86
N GLY A 47 -13.44 -2.19 7.73
CA GLY A 47 -14.22 -2.02 6.50
C GLY A 47 -14.17 -3.24 5.57
N PRO A 48 -14.75 -3.13 4.36
CA PRO A 48 -14.92 -4.28 3.47
C PRO A 48 -13.58 -4.85 2.98
N LYS A 49 -13.33 -6.12 3.26
CA LYS A 49 -12.13 -6.85 2.82
C LYS A 49 -11.92 -6.78 1.29
N ALA A 50 -13.01 -6.82 0.52
CA ALA A 50 -12.96 -6.70 -0.94
C ALA A 50 -12.53 -5.29 -1.40
N ALA A 51 -12.94 -4.24 -0.70
CA ALA A 51 -12.53 -2.87 -1.02
C ALA A 51 -11.03 -2.69 -0.79
N TRP A 52 -10.48 -3.25 0.30
CA TRP A 52 -9.03 -3.28 0.52
C TRP A 52 -8.29 -4.06 -0.56
N ALA A 53 -8.80 -5.23 -0.97
CA ALA A 53 -8.18 -6.02 -2.03
C ALA A 53 -8.15 -5.27 -3.37
N ALA A 54 -9.25 -4.60 -3.73
CA ALA A 54 -9.32 -3.78 -4.94
C ALA A 54 -8.36 -2.58 -4.87
N ALA A 55 -8.39 -1.81 -3.78
CA ALA A 55 -7.54 -0.64 -3.60
C ALA A 55 -6.05 -1.01 -3.64
N LEU A 56 -5.65 -2.04 -2.88
CA LEU A 56 -4.30 -2.61 -2.90
C LEU A 56 -3.96 -3.32 -4.21
N GLY A 57 -4.93 -3.60 -5.08
CA GLY A 57 -4.73 -4.16 -6.41
C GLY A 57 -4.37 -3.08 -7.42
N VAL A 58 -5.10 -1.96 -7.42
CA VAL A 58 -5.08 -1.01 -8.56
C VAL A 58 -4.44 0.35 -8.28
N VAL A 59 -4.38 0.79 -7.02
CA VAL A 59 -3.90 2.16 -6.69
C VAL A 59 -2.38 2.16 -6.51
N SER A 60 -1.64 2.95 -7.29
CA SER A 60 -0.21 3.22 -7.02
C SER A 60 -0.09 4.42 -6.09
N SER A 61 0.69 4.29 -5.01
CA SER A 61 0.75 5.31 -3.94
C SER A 61 2.11 5.44 -3.26
N ALA A 62 3.19 4.91 -3.88
CA ALA A 62 4.53 4.92 -3.29
C ALA A 62 4.57 4.31 -1.87
N GLY A 63 3.80 3.25 -1.63
CA GLY A 63 3.74 2.53 -0.36
C GLY A 63 2.75 3.10 0.67
N VAL A 64 2.15 4.28 0.43
CA VAL A 64 1.24 4.92 1.40
C VAL A 64 -0.01 4.07 1.65
N LEU A 65 -0.71 3.64 0.61
CA LEU A 65 -1.94 2.84 0.77
C LEU A 65 -1.67 1.48 1.45
N PRO A 66 -0.66 0.68 1.02
CA PRO A 66 -0.24 -0.52 1.76
C PRO A 66 0.10 -0.25 3.23
N ALA A 67 0.83 0.83 3.52
CA ALA A 67 1.16 1.22 4.89
C ALA A 67 -0.09 1.57 5.70
N VAL A 68 -1.05 2.28 5.11
CA VAL A 68 -2.32 2.61 5.78
C VAL A 68 -3.09 1.34 6.15
N TYR A 69 -3.15 0.35 5.24
CA TYR A 69 -3.74 -0.94 5.55
C TYR A 69 -3.00 -1.64 6.71
N LEU A 70 -1.67 -1.78 6.61
CA LEU A 70 -0.86 -2.49 7.60
C LEU A 70 -0.84 -1.80 8.97
N LEU A 71 -1.00 -0.48 9.02
CA LEU A 71 -1.02 0.25 10.27
C LEU A 71 -2.45 0.32 10.82
N TRP A 72 -3.45 0.69 10.03
CA TRP A 72 -4.81 0.94 10.54
C TRP A 72 -5.87 -0.02 9.97
N GLY A 73 -5.81 -0.32 8.67
CA GLY A 73 -6.82 -1.15 7.99
C GLY A 73 -6.92 -2.59 8.48
N ARG A 74 -5.83 -3.18 8.99
CA ARG A 74 -5.78 -4.54 9.54
C ARG A 74 -6.06 -4.64 11.05
N ARG A 75 -6.42 -3.52 11.69
CA ARG A 75 -6.87 -3.53 13.09
C ARG A 75 -8.38 -3.60 13.09
N SER A 76 -8.91 -4.57 13.82
CA SER A 76 -10.34 -4.86 13.93
C SER A 76 -11.15 -3.60 14.20
N GLY A 77 -12.33 -3.53 13.60
CA GLY A 77 -13.41 -2.71 14.13
C GLY A 77 -13.57 -3.07 15.60
N ARG A 78 -13.37 -2.08 16.47
CA ARG A 78 -13.44 -2.20 17.93
C ARG A 78 -14.87 -2.57 18.33
N HIS A 79 -15.23 -3.85 18.21
CA HIS A 79 -16.56 -4.38 18.49
C HIS A 79 -16.50 -5.81 19.03
N LEU A 80 -15.68 -6.00 20.07
CA LEU A 80 -15.73 -7.13 21.01
C LEU A 80 -15.61 -6.62 22.46
N LEU A 81 -16.14 -5.42 22.74
CA LEU A 81 -16.56 -5.11 24.10
C LEU A 81 -18.08 -5.34 24.12
N PRO A 82 -18.55 -6.45 24.73
CA PRO A 82 -19.89 -6.44 25.30
C PRO A 82 -19.92 -5.25 26.26
N LEU A 83 -20.87 -4.35 26.07
CA LEU A 83 -21.31 -3.51 27.17
C LEU A 83 -22.42 -4.32 27.83
N ASP A 84 -22.03 -5.15 28.80
CA ASP A 84 -22.90 -5.62 29.87
C ASP A 84 -23.45 -4.44 30.70
#